data_AF-F9Q9U6-F1
#
_entry.id   AF-F9Q9U6-F1
#
_cell.length_a   1.000
_cell.length_b   1.000
_cell.length_c   1.000
_cell.angle_alpha   90.00
_cell.angle_beta   90.00
_cell.angle_gamma   90.00
#
_symmetry.space_group_name_H-M   'P 1'
#
loop_
_entity.id
_entity.type
_entity.pdbx_description
1 polymer ?
#
loop_
_entity_poly.entity_id
_entity_poly.type
_entity_poly.pdbx_seq_one_letter_code
_entity_poly.pdbx_strand_id
1 'polypeptide(L)'
;MRLMKLYSNKENIFKTLMFNNGVNAVVGTVMSKQKYLDDGKKHSHNLGKSTLAQIIDFCLICEHKKHVLLSVDKLNDFEFYLEIYLNDSKTEEIPQYLTICRTVRNPSKISFKKHTSPNQDFQGLMPDEWSAYQLSFREARSYLEGLLGFKFLRGYSYRKFFAYLLRTQSDFTDVFKLSRNSRSKDKDWKPFLSRLLGFDDELLSRLYNKEDEIKALDEEIKLRKELIG
;
A
#
# COMPACT_ATOMS: atom_id res chain seq x y z
N MET A 1 -9.47 -10.75 3.15
CA MET A 1 -8.03 -10.44 3.27
C MET A 1 -7.72 -9.87 4.64
N ARG A 2 -6.73 -10.45 5.34
CA ARG A 2 -6.27 -10.02 6.66
C ARG A 2 -4.75 -10.18 6.79
N LEU A 3 -4.07 -9.29 7.53
CA LEU A 3 -2.63 -9.38 7.81
C LEU A 3 -2.39 -10.43 8.92
N MET A 4 -1.40 -11.30 8.76
CA MET A 4 -1.11 -12.39 9.68
C MET A 4 0.25 -12.25 10.35
N LYS A 5 1.31 -12.06 9.56
CA LYS A 5 2.69 -12.02 10.03
C LYS A 5 3.51 -11.07 9.16
N LEU A 6 4.38 -10.27 9.77
CA LEU A 6 5.37 -9.44 9.09
C LEU A 6 6.76 -9.73 9.68
N TYR A 7 7.70 -10.12 8.84
CA TYR A 7 9.06 -10.51 9.27
C TYR A 7 10.11 -10.13 8.24
N SER A 8 11.38 -10.34 8.58
CA SER A 8 12.52 -9.96 7.74
C SER A 8 13.68 -10.94 7.87
N ASN A 9 14.57 -10.95 6.86
CA ASN A 9 15.86 -11.66 6.90
C ASN A 9 16.85 -11.13 7.96
N LYS A 10 16.50 -10.05 8.68
CA LYS A 10 17.30 -9.44 9.75
C LYS A 10 16.55 -9.44 11.08
N GLU A 11 16.15 -10.63 11.59
CA GLU A 11 15.37 -10.80 12.83
C GLU A 11 16.00 -10.08 14.06
N ASN A 12 17.33 -10.01 14.12
CA ASN A 12 18.08 -9.32 15.17
C ASN A 12 17.81 -7.80 15.23
N ILE A 13 17.36 -7.21 14.12
CA ILE A 13 17.09 -5.77 13.97
C ILE A 13 15.60 -5.52 13.86
N PHE A 14 14.90 -6.28 13.02
CA PHE A 14 13.46 -6.22 12.84
C PHE A 14 12.85 -7.53 13.33
N LYS A 15 12.29 -7.49 14.54
CA LYS A 15 11.63 -8.65 15.12
C LYS A 15 10.36 -9.00 14.34
N THR A 16 10.09 -10.29 14.23
CA THR A 16 8.85 -10.83 13.66
C THR A 16 7.64 -10.27 14.42
N LEU A 17 6.69 -9.74 13.67
CA LEU A 17 5.43 -9.19 14.16
C LEU A 17 4.30 -10.14 13.79
N MET A 18 3.57 -10.59 14.81
CA MET A 18 2.36 -11.39 14.67
C MET A 18 1.15 -10.48 14.85
N PHE A 19 0.22 -10.52 13.90
CA PHE A 19 -1.03 -9.76 13.99
C PHE A 19 -2.10 -10.62 14.66
N ASN A 20 -2.73 -10.08 15.70
CA ASN A 20 -3.87 -10.70 16.35
C ASN A 20 -5.14 -10.56 15.49
N ASN A 21 -6.12 -11.43 15.73
CA ASN A 21 -7.45 -11.27 15.16
C ASN A 21 -8.10 -10.00 15.74
N GLY A 22 -8.78 -9.22 14.88
CA GLY A 22 -9.45 -7.99 15.28
C GLY A 22 -8.49 -6.80 15.41
N VAL A 23 -8.49 -6.14 16.57
CA VAL A 23 -7.81 -4.86 16.76
C VAL A 23 -6.37 -5.08 17.22
N ASN A 24 -5.42 -4.47 16.49
CA ASN A 24 -4.00 -4.44 16.83
C ASN A 24 -3.59 -3.01 17.17
N ALA A 25 -2.89 -2.82 18.28
CA ALA A 25 -2.37 -1.51 18.71
C ALA A 25 -0.84 -1.54 18.78
N VAL A 26 -0.18 -0.60 18.10
CA VAL A 26 1.28 -0.46 18.08
C VAL A 26 1.68 0.76 18.90
N VAL A 27 2.24 0.51 20.09
CA VAL A 27 2.64 1.56 21.03
C VAL A 27 4.16 1.64 21.09
N GLY A 28 4.70 2.84 20.88
CA GLY A 28 6.12 3.10 21.09
C GLY A 28 6.35 3.65 22.49
N THR A 29 7.17 2.97 23.28
CA THR A 29 7.56 3.41 24.64
C THR A 29 9.05 3.72 24.70
N VAL A 30 9.42 4.85 25.33
CA VAL A 30 10.83 5.17 25.61
C VAL A 30 11.20 4.53 26.96
N MET A 31 12.08 3.54 26.96
CA MET A 31 12.45 2.80 28.18
C MET A 31 13.72 3.33 28.87
N SER A 32 14.39 4.36 28.34
CA SER A 32 15.64 4.87 28.93
C SER A 32 15.38 5.75 30.16
N LYS A 33 15.65 5.21 31.35
CA LYS A 33 15.71 5.96 32.62
C LYS A 33 16.91 6.93 32.74
N GLN A 34 17.85 6.92 31.79
CA GLN A 34 19.14 7.64 31.88
C GLN A 34 19.22 8.96 31.11
N LYS A 35 18.12 9.47 30.53
CA LYS A 35 18.05 10.80 29.88
C LYS A 35 16.97 11.68 30.51
N TYR A 36 16.99 11.79 31.85
CA TYR A 36 16.18 12.77 32.59
C TYR A 36 17.00 13.99 33.03
N LEU A 37 18.26 14.07 32.62
CA LEU A 37 19.12 15.23 32.79
C LEU A 37 19.32 15.82 31.40
N ASP A 38 18.94 17.09 31.27
CA ASP A 38 18.97 17.95 30.09
C ASP A 38 17.84 17.83 29.06
N ASP A 39 17.05 18.91 29.07
CA ASP A 39 16.09 19.41 28.11
C ASP A 39 14.77 18.65 27.88
N GLY A 40 13.70 19.26 28.41
CA GLY A 40 12.29 18.87 28.35
C GLY A 40 11.65 18.85 26.96
N LYS A 41 12.31 18.33 25.93
CA LYS A 41 11.73 18.01 24.62
C LYS A 41 11.78 16.51 24.36
N LYS A 42 10.82 15.80 24.94
CA LYS A 42 10.58 14.37 24.68
C LYS A 42 10.08 14.17 23.25
N HIS A 43 10.94 13.74 22.33
CA HIS A 43 10.50 13.31 20.99
C HIS A 43 10.05 11.84 20.99
N SER A 44 8.92 11.55 21.63
CA SER A 44 8.21 10.24 21.54
C SER A 44 7.67 9.93 20.14
N HIS A 45 7.74 10.90 19.23
CA HIS A 45 7.22 10.85 17.88
C HIS A 45 8.06 9.95 16.92
N ASN A 46 9.34 9.70 17.20
CA ASN A 46 10.27 9.01 16.28
C ASN A 46 10.58 7.54 16.65
N LEU A 47 9.61 6.82 17.18
CA LEU A 47 9.78 5.42 17.63
C LEU A 47 9.48 4.37 16.54
N GLY A 48 9.52 4.74 15.26
CA GLY A 48 9.33 3.79 14.15
C GLY A 48 7.89 3.34 13.87
N LYS A 49 6.89 3.91 14.54
CA LYS A 49 5.45 3.56 14.35
C LYS A 49 5.01 3.75 12.90
N SER A 50 5.31 4.91 12.31
CA SER A 50 4.99 5.21 10.91
C SER A 50 5.80 4.33 9.94
N THR A 51 7.02 3.94 10.33
CA THR A 51 7.86 3.04 9.54
C THR A 51 7.21 1.67 9.36
N LEU A 52 6.54 1.14 10.39
CA LEU A 52 5.80 -0.11 10.28
C LEU A 52 4.69 -0.05 9.21
N ALA A 53 3.90 1.03 9.21
CA ALA A 53 2.87 1.22 8.18
C ALA A 53 3.49 1.34 6.77
N GLN A 54 4.64 1.98 6.64
CA GLN A 54 5.39 2.07 5.37
C GLN A 54 5.93 0.72 4.92
N ILE A 55 6.40 -0.14 5.83
CA ILE A 55 6.86 -1.50 5.50
C ILE A 55 5.68 -2.37 5.03
N ILE A 56 4.53 -2.27 5.68
CA ILE A 56 3.31 -2.95 5.23
C ILE A 56 2.93 -2.47 3.82
N ASP A 57 2.90 -1.15 3.58
CA ASP A 57 2.57 -0.61 2.26
C ASP A 57 3.58 -1.02 1.19
N PHE A 58 4.86 -1.08 1.55
CA PHE A 58 5.94 -1.60 0.73
C PHE A 58 5.70 -3.06 0.33
N CYS A 59 5.37 -3.93 1.28
CA CYS A 59 5.06 -5.33 0.98
C CYS A 59 3.80 -5.46 0.11
N LEU A 60 2.82 -4.57 0.27
CA LEU A 60 1.61 -4.50 -0.57
C LEU A 60 1.84 -3.78 -1.91
N ILE A 61 3.10 -3.73 -2.36
CA ILE A 61 3.54 -3.34 -3.71
C ILE A 61 3.22 -1.87 -4.04
N CYS A 62 3.42 -0.97 -3.07
CA CYS A 62 3.40 0.47 -3.30
C CYS A 62 4.51 0.91 -4.30
N GLU A 63 4.37 2.13 -4.82
CA GLU A 63 5.39 2.75 -5.66
C GLU A 63 6.70 2.92 -4.89
N HIS A 64 7.81 2.46 -5.46
CA HIS A 64 9.07 2.32 -4.71
C HIS A 64 10.06 3.46 -4.93
N LYS A 65 10.02 4.14 -6.09
CA LYS A 65 11.05 5.13 -6.48
C LYS A 65 11.31 6.24 -5.45
N LYS A 66 10.29 6.61 -4.66
CA LYS A 66 10.38 7.65 -3.61
C LYS A 66 10.12 7.08 -2.21
N HIS A 67 10.20 5.77 -2.06
CA HIS A 67 9.86 5.12 -0.80
C HIS A 67 11.02 5.25 0.19
N VAL A 68 10.71 5.62 1.45
CA VAL A 68 11.71 5.97 2.46
C VAL A 68 12.70 4.85 2.78
N LEU A 69 12.28 3.58 2.62
CA LEU A 69 13.16 2.44 2.85
C LEU A 69 14.35 2.42 1.87
N LEU A 70 14.17 2.93 0.65
CA LEU A 70 15.23 2.98 -0.37
C LEU A 70 16.18 4.17 -0.14
N SER A 71 15.77 5.18 0.64
CA SER A 71 16.64 6.32 0.97
C SER A 71 17.56 6.07 2.16
N VAL A 72 17.52 4.87 2.75
CA VAL A 72 18.32 4.51 3.92
C VAL A 72 19.22 3.34 3.56
N ASP A 73 20.50 3.61 3.32
CA ASP A 73 21.48 2.60 2.86
C ASP A 73 21.57 1.38 3.78
N LYS A 74 21.43 1.58 5.09
CA LYS A 74 21.44 0.50 6.10
C LYS A 74 20.29 -0.51 5.91
N LEU A 75 19.25 -0.14 5.19
CA LEU A 75 18.10 -0.99 4.90
C LEU A 75 18.22 -1.72 3.56
N ASN A 76 19.25 -1.47 2.75
CA ASN A 76 19.36 -2.02 1.40
C ASN A 76 19.33 -3.56 1.38
N ASP A 77 19.91 -4.20 2.39
CA ASP A 77 19.99 -5.67 2.50
C ASP A 77 18.77 -6.30 3.18
N PHE A 78 17.73 -5.52 3.47
CA PHE A 78 16.50 -6.04 4.05
C PHE A 78 15.63 -6.69 2.97
N GLU A 79 15.09 -7.83 3.37
CA GLU A 79 13.99 -8.51 2.71
C GLU A 79 12.84 -8.53 3.68
N PHE A 80 11.67 -8.08 3.24
CA PHE A 80 10.46 -8.07 4.05
C PHE A 80 9.47 -9.10 3.51
N TYR A 81 8.85 -9.80 4.44
CA TYR A 81 7.91 -10.88 4.17
C TYR A 81 6.60 -10.55 4.88
N LEU A 82 5.54 -10.35 4.11
CA LEU A 82 4.20 -10.11 4.64
C LEU A 82 3.30 -11.30 4.31
N GLU A 83 2.85 -12.00 5.34
CA GLU A 83 1.85 -13.05 5.24
C GLU A 83 0.45 -12.43 5.38
N ILE A 84 -0.41 -12.74 4.41
CA ILE A 84 -1.81 -12.35 4.40
C ILE A 84 -2.70 -13.57 4.27
N TYR A 85 -3.84 -13.55 4.95
CA TYR A 85 -4.90 -14.54 4.80
C TYR A 85 -5.89 -14.04 3.73
N LEU A 86 -6.05 -14.77 2.63
CA LEU A 86 -6.84 -14.33 1.47
C LEU A 86 -8.35 -14.45 1.71
N ASN A 87 -8.81 -15.63 2.16
CA ASN A 87 -10.23 -15.99 2.21
C ASN A 87 -10.86 -15.84 3.62
N ASP A 88 -10.43 -14.85 4.39
CA ASP A 88 -10.88 -14.63 5.79
C ASP A 88 -12.41 -14.52 5.99
N SER A 89 -13.18 -14.27 4.92
CA SER A 89 -14.64 -14.19 4.97
C SER A 89 -15.37 -15.50 4.64
N LYS A 90 -14.65 -16.57 4.28
CA LYS A 90 -15.24 -17.84 3.82
C LYS A 90 -14.76 -19.00 4.67
N THR A 91 -15.51 -19.27 5.74
CA THR A 91 -15.16 -20.22 6.80
C THR A 91 -15.15 -21.68 6.36
N GLU A 92 -15.79 -22.00 5.24
CA GLU A 92 -15.94 -23.37 4.71
C GLU A 92 -14.88 -23.73 3.66
N GLU A 93 -14.05 -22.78 3.24
CA GLU A 93 -12.97 -23.03 2.28
C GLU A 93 -11.66 -23.39 3.00
N ILE A 94 -10.82 -24.19 2.33
CA ILE A 94 -9.44 -24.45 2.80
C ILE A 94 -8.75 -23.09 2.98
N PRO A 95 -8.14 -22.82 4.15
CA PRO A 95 -7.53 -21.53 4.39
C PRO A 95 -6.39 -21.31 3.38
N GLN A 96 -6.44 -20.19 2.67
CA GLN A 96 -5.42 -19.80 1.71
C GLN A 96 -4.65 -18.59 2.21
N TYR A 97 -3.35 -18.78 2.37
CA TYR A 97 -2.43 -17.74 2.75
C TYR A 97 -1.49 -17.42 1.60
N LEU A 98 -0.98 -16.19 1.64
CA LEU A 98 -0.01 -15.68 0.69
C LEU A 98 1.07 -14.96 1.47
N THR A 99 2.31 -15.40 1.30
CA THR A 99 3.48 -14.64 1.76
C THR A 99 4.06 -13.86 0.57
N ILE A 100 4.10 -12.55 0.72
CA ILE A 100 4.68 -11.62 -0.25
C ILE A 100 6.10 -11.29 0.23
N CYS A 101 7.11 -11.60 -0.59
CA CYS A 101 8.50 -11.22 -0.33
C CYS A 101 8.90 -10.07 -1.25
N ARG A 102 9.44 -9.00 -0.64
CA ARG A 102 9.95 -7.84 -1.36
C ARG A 102 11.27 -7.38 -0.74
N THR A 103 12.29 -7.28 -1.58
CA THR A 103 13.64 -6.85 -1.17
C THR A 103 13.78 -5.34 -1.31
N VAL A 104 14.54 -4.69 -0.42
CA VAL A 104 14.84 -3.26 -0.52
C VAL A 104 15.83 -2.99 -1.66
N ARG A 105 16.81 -3.88 -1.86
CA ARG A 105 17.79 -3.83 -2.95
C ARG A 105 17.15 -3.86 -4.33
N ASN A 106 16.22 -4.80 -4.57
CA ASN A 106 15.54 -4.98 -5.85
C ASN A 106 14.01 -4.86 -5.68
N PRO A 107 13.48 -3.66 -5.40
CA PRO A 107 12.10 -3.45 -5.01
C PRO A 107 11.11 -3.59 -6.18
N SER A 108 11.60 -3.63 -7.42
CA SER A 108 10.82 -3.88 -8.63
C SER A 108 10.57 -5.38 -8.89
N LYS A 109 11.22 -6.26 -8.13
CA LYS A 109 11.09 -7.72 -8.20
C LYS A 109 10.41 -8.24 -6.94
N ILE A 110 9.32 -8.97 -7.11
CA ILE A 110 8.46 -9.41 -6.01
C ILE A 110 8.21 -10.92 -6.16
N SER A 111 8.35 -11.63 -5.06
CA SER A 111 8.12 -13.08 -5.00
C SER A 111 6.90 -13.38 -4.13
N PHE A 112 6.22 -14.48 -4.44
CA PHE A 112 4.99 -14.90 -3.77
C PHE A 112 5.04 -16.39 -3.45
N LYS A 113 4.69 -16.74 -2.21
CA LYS A 113 4.50 -18.12 -1.79
C LYS A 113 3.06 -18.30 -1.34
N LYS A 114 2.32 -19.17 -2.04
CA LYS A 114 1.01 -19.65 -1.61
C LYS A 114 1.21 -20.82 -0.66
N HIS A 115 0.38 -20.90 0.37
CA HIS A 115 0.42 -21.97 1.34
C HIS A 115 -0.90 -22.06 2.12
N THR A 116 -1.12 -23.17 2.83
CA THR A 116 -2.37 -23.48 3.55
C THR A 116 -2.21 -23.50 5.07
N SER A 117 -0.99 -23.36 5.58
CA SER A 117 -0.68 -23.36 7.01
C SER A 117 -0.17 -21.98 7.41
N PRO A 118 -0.72 -21.31 8.43
CA PRO A 118 -0.28 -19.96 8.78
C PRO A 118 1.11 -19.94 9.42
N ASN A 119 1.66 -18.73 9.59
CA ASN A 119 2.83 -18.41 10.41
C ASN A 119 4.15 -19.05 9.95
N GLN A 120 4.24 -19.46 8.69
CA GLN A 120 5.42 -20.11 8.14
C GLN A 120 6.57 -19.11 7.98
N ASP A 121 7.79 -19.64 7.86
CA ASP A 121 8.98 -18.87 7.51
C ASP A 121 9.49 -19.34 6.14
N PHE A 122 9.63 -18.40 5.22
CA PHE A 122 10.06 -18.64 3.85
C PHE A 122 11.32 -17.84 3.50
N GLN A 123 12.11 -17.47 4.51
CA GLN A 123 13.46 -16.95 4.29
C GLN A 123 14.32 -17.99 3.57
N GLY A 124 15.13 -17.53 2.61
CA GLY A 124 16.13 -18.37 1.96
C GLY A 124 15.59 -19.46 1.02
N LEU A 125 14.30 -19.45 0.68
CA LEU A 125 13.73 -20.38 -0.30
C LEU A 125 14.44 -20.28 -1.66
N MET A 126 14.66 -21.44 -2.28
CA MET A 126 15.16 -21.56 -3.64
C MET A 126 14.11 -21.08 -4.67
N PRO A 127 14.53 -20.62 -5.87
CA PRO A 127 13.62 -20.04 -6.87
C PRO A 127 12.41 -20.93 -7.25
N ASP A 128 12.62 -22.24 -7.33
CA ASP A 128 11.62 -23.26 -7.68
C ASP A 128 10.63 -23.55 -6.55
N GLU A 129 10.97 -23.22 -5.32
CA GLU A 129 10.07 -23.35 -4.17
C GLU A 129 9.03 -22.23 -4.11
N TRP A 130 9.25 -21.11 -4.80
CA TRP A 130 8.30 -20.00 -4.86
C TRP A 130 7.14 -20.32 -5.79
N SER A 131 5.92 -19.95 -5.38
CA SER A 131 4.76 -20.06 -6.27
C SER A 131 4.84 -19.08 -7.45
N ALA A 132 5.48 -17.93 -7.24
CA ALA A 132 5.93 -17.04 -8.30
C ALA A 132 7.21 -16.33 -7.82
N TYR A 133 8.28 -16.41 -8.60
CA TYR A 133 9.59 -15.87 -8.22
C TYR A 133 9.93 -14.62 -9.02
N GLN A 134 10.34 -13.55 -8.34
CA GLN A 134 10.86 -12.31 -8.93
C GLN A 134 10.04 -11.78 -10.13
N LEU A 135 8.72 -11.74 -9.98
CA LEU A 135 7.84 -11.10 -10.95
C LEU A 135 8.19 -9.62 -11.08
N SER A 136 8.07 -9.06 -12.29
CA SER A 136 8.21 -7.62 -12.47
C SER A 136 7.11 -6.87 -11.71
N PHE A 137 7.36 -5.60 -11.42
CA PHE A 137 6.45 -4.77 -10.65
C PHE A 137 5.00 -4.76 -11.18
N ARG A 138 4.81 -4.72 -12.51
CA ARG A 138 3.48 -4.74 -13.13
C ARG A 138 2.83 -6.11 -13.02
N GLU A 139 3.58 -7.18 -13.31
CA GLU A 139 3.10 -8.57 -13.20
C GLU A 139 2.72 -8.90 -11.78
N ALA A 140 3.55 -8.53 -10.80
CA ALA A 140 3.32 -8.76 -9.38
C ALA A 140 2.03 -8.07 -8.89
N ARG A 141 1.77 -6.83 -9.33
CA ARG A 141 0.51 -6.13 -9.02
C ARG A 141 -0.70 -6.86 -9.60
N SER A 142 -0.63 -7.26 -10.87
CA SER A 142 -1.71 -7.99 -11.53
C SER A 142 -1.95 -9.36 -10.88
N TYR A 143 -0.87 -10.06 -10.51
CA TYR A 143 -0.91 -11.34 -9.82
C TYR A 143 -1.57 -11.21 -8.44
N LEU A 144 -1.15 -10.24 -7.62
CA LEU A 144 -1.76 -9.98 -6.32
C LEU A 144 -3.23 -9.57 -6.44
N GLU A 145 -3.57 -8.71 -7.42
CA GLU A 145 -4.94 -8.28 -7.68
C GLU A 145 -5.86 -9.46 -8.04
N GLY A 146 -5.39 -10.38 -8.87
CA GLY A 146 -6.11 -11.62 -9.19
C GLY A 146 -6.37 -12.50 -7.98
N LEU A 147 -5.41 -12.59 -7.05
CA LEU A 147 -5.56 -13.35 -5.80
C LEU A 147 -6.48 -12.68 -4.78
N LEU A 148 -6.46 -11.34 -4.70
CA LEU A 148 -7.34 -10.59 -3.79
C LEU A 148 -8.81 -10.66 -4.22
N GLY A 149 -9.07 -10.76 -5.53
CA GLY A 149 -10.41 -11.04 -6.06
C GLY A 149 -11.45 -9.96 -5.74
N PHE A 150 -11.02 -8.70 -5.55
CA PHE A 150 -11.90 -7.58 -5.19
C PHE A 150 -12.78 -7.13 -6.37
N LYS A 151 -13.82 -7.91 -6.68
CA LYS A 151 -14.74 -7.67 -7.80
C LYS A 151 -15.41 -6.30 -7.79
N PHE A 152 -15.57 -5.69 -6.61
CA PHE A 152 -16.20 -4.37 -6.46
C PHE A 152 -15.34 -3.23 -7.04
N LEU A 153 -14.03 -3.42 -7.20
CA LEU A 153 -13.09 -2.40 -7.70
C LEU A 153 -13.13 -2.19 -9.22
N ARG A 154 -13.90 -2.96 -10.00
CA ARG A 154 -14.01 -2.94 -11.48
C ARG A 154 -13.18 -1.86 -12.20
N GLY A 155 -12.02 -2.23 -12.74
CA GLY A 155 -11.16 -1.33 -13.53
C GLY A 155 -10.20 -0.44 -12.72
N TYR A 156 -10.36 -0.34 -11.39
CA TYR A 156 -9.40 0.32 -10.52
C TYR A 156 -8.43 -0.67 -9.90
N SER A 157 -7.17 -0.25 -9.80
CA SER A 157 -6.15 -1.00 -9.07
C SER A 157 -6.52 -1.12 -7.58
N TYR A 158 -6.32 -2.30 -7.00
CA TYR A 158 -6.38 -2.53 -5.55
C TYR A 158 -5.56 -1.52 -4.73
N ARG A 159 -4.53 -0.91 -5.33
CA ARG A 159 -3.72 0.16 -4.72
C ARG A 159 -4.54 1.41 -4.38
N LYS A 160 -5.55 1.76 -5.18
CA LYS A 160 -6.46 2.87 -4.85
C LYS A 160 -7.24 2.54 -3.58
N PHE A 161 -7.73 1.31 -3.45
CA PHE A 161 -8.43 0.86 -2.24
C PHE A 161 -7.53 0.84 -1.01
N PHE A 162 -6.34 0.24 -1.11
CA PHE A 162 -5.39 0.18 0.01
C PHE A 162 -4.94 1.55 0.48
N ALA A 163 -4.91 2.56 -0.39
CA ALA A 163 -4.61 3.93 0.03
C ALA A 163 -5.63 4.48 1.05
N TYR A 164 -6.90 4.05 0.99
CA TYR A 164 -7.92 4.42 1.98
C TYR A 164 -7.83 3.61 3.28
N LEU A 165 -7.26 2.40 3.22
CA LEU A 165 -7.04 1.54 4.39
C LEU A 165 -5.76 1.93 5.17
N LEU A 166 -4.70 2.29 4.45
CA LEU A 166 -3.40 2.68 5.01
C LEU A 166 -3.29 4.20 5.11
N ARG A 167 -3.97 4.77 6.09
CA ARG A 167 -3.97 6.22 6.36
C ARG A 167 -2.81 6.64 7.24
N THR A 168 -2.21 7.75 6.85
CA THR A 168 -1.26 8.50 7.66
C THR A 168 -1.99 9.51 8.54
N GLN A 169 -1.31 10.12 9.51
CA GLN A 169 -1.91 11.11 10.40
C GLN A 169 -2.54 12.29 9.64
N SER A 170 -1.93 12.75 8.54
CA SER A 170 -2.46 13.83 7.70
C SER A 170 -3.69 13.43 6.89
N ASP A 171 -3.89 12.13 6.63
CA ASP A 171 -5.06 11.62 5.88
C ASP A 171 -6.35 11.63 6.72
N PHE A 172 -6.28 12.02 7.99
CA PHE A 172 -7.45 12.23 8.84
C PHE A 172 -7.95 13.67 8.85
N THR A 173 -7.20 14.61 8.26
CA THR A 173 -7.64 16.01 8.13
C THR A 173 -8.75 16.16 7.08
N ASP A 174 -8.69 15.38 6.00
CA ASP A 174 -9.77 15.25 5.02
C ASP A 174 -10.13 13.78 4.87
N VAL A 175 -11.38 13.44 5.21
CA VAL A 175 -11.87 12.07 5.21
C VAL A 175 -11.84 11.46 3.82
N PHE A 176 -12.05 12.25 2.77
CA PHE A 176 -12.21 11.73 1.41
C PHE A 176 -10.98 11.97 0.53
N LYS A 177 -10.30 13.10 0.72
CA LYS A 177 -9.11 13.47 -0.04
C LYS A 177 -7.85 13.05 0.70
N LEU A 178 -7.28 11.91 0.27
CA LEU A 178 -5.98 11.46 0.78
C LEU A 178 -4.88 12.46 0.45
N SER A 179 -3.94 12.68 1.37
CA SER A 179 -2.78 13.58 1.20
C SER A 179 -1.97 13.25 -0.06
N ARG A 180 -1.84 11.95 -0.40
CA ARG A 180 -1.18 11.47 -1.62
C ARG A 180 -1.90 11.84 -2.92
N ASN A 181 -3.21 12.12 -2.84
CA ASN A 181 -4.05 12.58 -3.95
C ASN A 181 -4.31 14.09 -3.89
N SER A 182 -3.68 14.82 -2.95
CA SER A 182 -3.92 16.26 -2.75
C SER A 182 -3.69 17.09 -4.02
N ARG A 183 -2.70 16.67 -4.82
CA ARG A 183 -2.31 17.27 -6.11
C ARG A 183 -2.97 16.63 -7.34
N SER A 184 -3.72 15.55 -7.16
CA SER A 184 -4.41 14.88 -8.25
C SER A 184 -5.66 15.65 -8.65
N LYS A 185 -6.05 15.58 -9.93
CA LYS A 185 -7.30 16.18 -10.37
C LYS A 185 -8.46 15.40 -9.78
N ASP A 186 -9.58 16.08 -9.56
CA ASP A 186 -10.81 15.50 -9.03
C ASP A 186 -11.25 14.23 -9.79
N LYS A 187 -11.13 14.27 -11.12
CA LYS A 187 -11.41 13.13 -12.00
C LYS A 187 -10.60 11.87 -11.72
N ASP A 188 -9.41 11.99 -11.11
CA ASP A 188 -8.52 10.85 -10.90
C ASP A 188 -8.89 10.02 -9.65
N TRP A 189 -9.62 10.62 -8.70
CA TRP A 189 -9.92 10.01 -7.40
C TRP A 189 -11.41 10.01 -7.02
N LYS A 190 -12.21 11.01 -7.42
CA LYS A 190 -13.64 11.08 -7.07
C LYS A 190 -14.47 9.94 -7.67
N PRO A 191 -14.29 9.52 -8.93
CA PRO A 191 -15.02 8.36 -9.47
C PRO A 191 -14.75 7.09 -8.67
N PHE A 192 -13.50 6.84 -8.28
CA PHE A 192 -13.16 5.70 -7.44
C PHE A 192 -13.85 5.75 -6.08
N LEU A 193 -13.87 6.93 -5.43
CA LEU A 193 -14.55 7.11 -4.16
C LEU A 193 -16.08 6.92 -4.29
N SER A 194 -16.67 7.44 -5.35
CA SER A 194 -18.09 7.28 -5.68
C SER A 194 -18.47 5.80 -5.76
N ARG A 195 -17.68 4.99 -6.48
CA ARG A 195 -17.82 3.53 -6.52
C ARG A 195 -17.71 2.88 -5.14
N LEU A 196 -16.73 3.30 -4.33
CA LEU A 196 -16.53 2.75 -2.99
C LEU A 196 -17.74 3.00 -2.07
N LEU A 197 -18.42 4.14 -2.27
CA LEU A 197 -19.65 4.50 -1.57
C LEU A 197 -20.92 3.85 -2.16
N GLY A 198 -20.79 3.05 -3.22
CA GLY A 198 -21.89 2.34 -3.86
C GLY A 198 -22.64 3.13 -4.94
N PHE A 199 -22.12 4.29 -5.35
CA PHE A 199 -22.67 5.06 -6.45
C PHE A 199 -22.11 4.61 -7.81
N ASP A 200 -22.76 5.02 -8.88
CA ASP A 200 -22.30 4.79 -10.26
C ASP A 200 -21.18 5.79 -10.62
N ASP A 201 -19.95 5.28 -10.67
CA ASP A 201 -18.76 6.04 -11.00
C ASP A 201 -18.60 6.33 -12.50
N GLU A 202 -19.33 5.64 -13.37
CA GLU A 202 -19.32 5.92 -14.81
C GLU A 202 -19.95 7.28 -15.09
N LEU A 203 -20.96 7.68 -14.32
CA LEU A 203 -21.59 9.00 -14.42
C LEU A 203 -20.60 10.12 -14.07
N LEU A 204 -19.85 9.97 -12.97
CA LEU A 204 -18.81 10.95 -12.60
C LEU A 204 -17.69 10.98 -13.63
N SER A 205 -17.25 9.81 -14.11
CA SER A 205 -16.21 9.74 -15.14
C SER A 205 -16.64 10.45 -16.42
N ARG A 206 -17.89 10.25 -16.85
CA ARG A 206 -18.49 10.95 -18.00
C ARG A 206 -18.60 12.45 -17.78
N LEU A 207 -19.04 12.89 -16.60
CA LEU A 207 -19.11 14.30 -16.26
C LEU A 207 -17.75 14.99 -16.43
N TYR A 208 -16.70 14.43 -15.81
CA TYR A 208 -15.36 15.02 -15.89
C TYR A 208 -14.79 15.00 -17.30
N ASN A 209 -15.04 13.95 -18.08
CA ASN A 209 -14.61 13.91 -19.48
C ASN A 209 -15.33 14.99 -20.31
N LYS A 210 -16.63 15.20 -20.08
CA LYS A 210 -17.38 16.27 -20.76
C LYS A 210 -16.93 17.66 -20.36
N GLU A 211 -16.61 17.90 -19.09
CA GLU A 211 -16.03 19.17 -18.64
C GLU A 211 -14.66 19.44 -19.29
N ASP A 212 -13.81 18.41 -19.42
CA ASP A 212 -12.52 18.54 -20.10
C ASP A 212 -12.70 18.80 -21.61
N GLU A 213 -13.67 18.15 -22.27
CA GLU A 213 -14.02 18.42 -23.68
C GLU A 213 -14.51 19.86 -23.88
N ILE A 214 -15.39 20.37 -23.01
CA ILE A 214 -15.90 21.74 -23.08
C ILE A 214 -14.75 22.74 -22.94
N LYS A 215 -13.86 22.54 -21.96
CA LYS A 215 -12.69 23.42 -21.76
C LYS A 215 -11.77 23.44 -22.97
N ALA A 216 -11.50 22.28 -23.57
CA ALA A 216 -10.66 22.20 -24.77
C ALA A 216 -11.28 22.95 -25.96
N LEU A 217 -12.60 22.84 -26.16
CA LEU A 217 -13.33 23.57 -27.20
C LEU A 217 -13.32 25.09 -26.95
N ASP A 218 -13.50 25.52 -25.70
CA ASP A 218 -13.45 26.94 -25.34
C ASP A 218 -12.06 27.55 -25.58
N GLU A 219 -11.00 26.81 -25.26
CA GLU A 219 -9.61 27.21 -25.55
C GLU A 219 -9.37 27.34 -27.07
N GLU A 220 -9.89 26.40 -27.87
CA GLU A 220 -9.79 26.46 -29.34
C GLU A 220 -10.56 27.66 -29.92
N ILE A 221 -11.78 27.92 -29.43
CA ILE A 221 -12.57 29.09 -29.82
C ILE A 221 -11.82 30.38 -29.50
N LYS A 222 -11.18 30.46 -28.33
CA LYS A 222 -10.40 31.62 -27.93
C LYS A 222 -9.19 31.85 -28.85
N LEU A 223 -8.43 30.80 -29.14
CA LEU A 223 -7.28 30.87 -30.04
C LEU A 223 -7.68 31.33 -31.45
N ARG A 224 -8.80 30.81 -31.98
CA ARG A 224 -9.31 31.20 -33.30
C ARG A 224 -9.75 32.68 -33.33
N LYS A 225 -10.32 33.20 -32.24
CA LYS A 225 -10.68 34.63 -32.14
C LYS A 225 -9.45 35.54 -32.14
N GLU A 226 -8.38 35.15 -31.47
CA GLU A 226 -7.11 35.89 -31.43
C GLU A 226 -6.35 35.86 -32.79
N LEU A 227 -6.63 34.88 -33.66
CA LEU A 227 -6.05 34.80 -35.00
C LEU A 227 -6.82 35.62 -36.05
N ILE A 228 -8.08 35.94 -35.79
CA ILE A 228 -8.99 36.67 -36.70
C ILE A 228 -9.04 38.17 -36.37
N GLY A 229 -8.75 38.54 -35.12
CA GLY A 229 -8.64 39.95 -34.66
C GLY A 229 -7.23 40.49 -34.79
#